data_AF-A0A925HFM2-F1
#
_entry.id   AF-A0A925HFM2-F1
#
_cell.length_a   1.000
_cell.length_b   1.000
_cell.length_c   1.000
_cell.angle_alpha   90.00
_cell.angle_beta   90.00
_cell.angle_gamma   90.00
#
_symmetry.space_group_name_H-M   'P 1'
#
loop_
_entity.id
_entity.type
_entity.pdbx_description
1 polymer ?
#
loop_
_entity_poly.entity_id
_entity_poly.type
_entity_poly.pdbx_seq_one_letter_code
_entity_poly.pdbx_strand_id
1 'polypeptide(L)' 'MNPTVDDLVAQAERLSLEERALLLDRLLQIVPHGIDPDVEKAWIEEAERRWDAIESGEMKTVPWQEVRKGLGLV' A
#
# COMPACT_ATOMS: atom_id res chain seq x y z
N MET A 1 10.14 -17.85 -26.77
CA MET A 1 9.70 -18.39 -25.45
C MET A 1 9.59 -17.21 -24.51
N ASN A 2 8.52 -17.15 -23.72
CA ASN A 2 8.41 -16.15 -22.66
C ASN A 2 9.17 -16.66 -21.42
N PRO A 3 9.84 -15.78 -20.66
CA PRO A 3 10.47 -16.17 -19.40
C PRO A 3 9.42 -16.68 -18.42
N THR A 4 9.80 -17.65 -17.58
CA THR A 4 8.95 -18.10 -16.47
C THR A 4 8.93 -17.05 -15.36
N VAL A 5 8.01 -17.17 -14.41
CA VAL A 5 8.00 -16.31 -13.22
C VAL A 5 9.31 -16.45 -12.44
N ASP A 6 9.80 -17.68 -12.28
CA ASP A 6 11.06 -17.95 -11.58
C ASP A 6 12.26 -17.30 -12.29
N ASP A 7 12.28 -17.30 -13.64
CA ASP A 7 13.32 -16.60 -14.41
C ASP A 7 13.30 -15.07 -14.17
N LEU A 8 12.11 -14.49 -14.01
CA LEU A 8 11.94 -13.06 -13.74
C LEU A 8 12.31 -12.71 -12.29
N VAL A 9 11.96 -13.56 -11.33
CA VAL A 9 12.36 -13.40 -9.91
C VAL A 9 13.89 -13.46 -9.79
N ALA A 10 14.53 -14.45 -10.41
CA ALA A 10 16.00 -14.57 -10.39
C ALA A 10 16.70 -13.36 -11.04
N GLN A 11 16.08 -12.71 -12.03
CA GLN A 11 16.56 -11.46 -12.61
C GLN A 11 16.36 -10.28 -11.65
N ALA A 12 15.19 -10.18 -11.02
CA ALA A 12 14.88 -9.12 -10.06
C ALA A 12 15.76 -9.17 -8.80
N GLU A 13 16.18 -10.36 -8.35
CA GLU A 13 17.09 -10.53 -7.22
C GLU A 13 18.46 -9.88 -7.44
N ARG A 14 18.91 -9.76 -8.70
CA ARG A 14 20.19 -9.13 -9.08
C ARG A 14 20.14 -7.60 -9.12
N LEU A 15 18.95 -7.01 -9.05
CA LEU A 15 18.75 -5.57 -9.06
C LEU A 15 19.09 -4.96 -7.69
N SER A 16 19.49 -3.69 -7.71
CA SER A 16 19.58 -2.90 -6.49
C SER A 16 18.21 -2.72 -5.82
N LEU A 17 18.20 -2.28 -4.56
CA LEU A 17 16.94 -2.03 -3.85
C LEU A 17 16.05 -1.00 -4.58
N GLU A 18 16.65 0.07 -5.10
CA GLU A 18 15.93 1.14 -5.81
C GLU A 18 15.33 0.63 -7.12
N GLU A 19 16.09 -0.15 -7.90
CA GLU A 19 15.60 -0.76 -9.13
C GLU A 19 14.49 -1.79 -8.88
N ARG A 20 14.58 -2.56 -7.78
CA ARG A 20 13.48 -3.46 -7.38
C ARG A 20 12.21 -2.71 -7.01
N ALA A 21 12.34 -1.59 -6.29
CA ALA A 21 11.19 -0.74 -5.95
C ALA A 21 10.54 -0.16 -7.21
N LEU A 22 11.34 0.33 -8.15
CA LEU A 22 10.85 0.82 -9.44
C LEU A 22 10.18 -0.29 -10.26
N LEU A 23 10.77 -1.49 -10.31
CA LEU A 23 10.18 -2.65 -10.98
C LEU A 23 8.82 -3.00 -10.36
N LEU A 24 8.70 -2.99 -9.03
CA LEU A 24 7.44 -3.25 -8.35
C LEU A 24 6.36 -2.23 -8.72
N ASP A 25 6.68 -0.94 -8.74
CA ASP A 25 5.75 0.12 -9.16
C ASP A 25 5.23 -0.09 -10.59
N ARG A 26 6.14 -0.44 -11.52
CA ARG A 26 5.77 -0.75 -12.91
C ARG A 26 4.92 -2.01 -13.03
N LEU A 27 5.26 -3.06 -12.30
CA LEU A 27 4.49 -4.30 -12.29
C LEU A 27 3.09 -4.07 -11.74
N LEU A 28 2.98 -3.29 -10.66
CA LEU A 28 1.69 -2.86 -10.14
C LEU A 28 0.91 -2.18 -11.27
N GLN A 29 1.41 -1.14 -11.94
CA GLN A 29 0.67 -0.44 -13.01
C GLN A 29 0.11 -1.34 -14.14
N ILE A 30 0.69 -2.52 -14.37
CA ILE A 30 0.28 -3.48 -15.41
C ILE A 30 -0.81 -4.44 -14.91
N VAL A 31 -0.82 -4.76 -13.61
CA VAL A 31 -1.90 -5.56 -13.02
C VAL A 31 -3.18 -4.73 -13.06
N PRO A 32 -4.30 -5.24 -13.60
CA PRO A 32 -5.56 -4.52 -13.55
C PRO A 32 -5.96 -4.34 -12.09
N HIS A 33 -5.77 -3.14 -11.55
CA HIS A 33 -6.33 -2.74 -10.27
C HIS A 33 -7.78 -2.31 -10.51
N GLY A 34 -8.64 -3.27 -10.80
CA GLY A 34 -10.02 -3.08 -10.40
C GLY A 34 -10.03 -3.23 -8.89
N ILE A 35 -9.95 -2.13 -8.13
CA ILE A 35 -10.44 -2.20 -6.76
C ILE A 35 -11.90 -2.60 -6.92
N ASP A 36 -12.26 -3.76 -6.36
CA ASP A 36 -13.63 -4.23 -6.36
C ASP A 36 -14.51 -3.06 -5.88
N PRO A 37 -15.51 -2.61 -6.66
CA PRO A 37 -16.33 -1.46 -6.30
C PRO A 37 -16.92 -1.58 -4.90
N ASP A 38 -17.19 -2.80 -4.42
CA ASP A 38 -17.69 -3.04 -3.07
C ASP A 38 -16.60 -2.82 -2.01
N VAL A 39 -15.33 -3.15 -2.32
CA VAL A 39 -14.18 -2.84 -1.46
C VAL A 39 -13.95 -1.33 -1.42
N GLU A 40 -13.95 -0.65 -2.57
CA GLU A 40 -13.79 0.81 -2.63
C GLU A 40 -14.87 1.51 -1.81
N LYS A 41 -16.13 1.10 -1.97
CA LYS A 41 -17.26 1.61 -1.20
C LYS A 41 -17.09 1.38 0.30
N ALA A 42 -16.71 0.16 0.72
CA ALA A 42 -16.48 -0.15 2.13
C ALA A 42 -15.34 0.68 2.73
N TRP A 43 -14.29 0.98 1.95
CA TRP A 43 -13.20 1.85 2.38
C TRP A 43 -13.65 3.31 2.56
N ILE A 44 -14.49 3.84 1.68
CA ILE A 44 -15.07 5.18 1.81
C ILE A 44 -15.94 5.26 3.06
N GLU A 45 -16.86 4.30 3.24
CA GLU A 45 -17.75 4.25 4.42
C GLU A 45 -16.95 4.19 5.73
N GLU A 46 -15.88 3.39 5.78
CA GLU A 46 -15.01 3.31 6.96
C GLU A 46 -14.21 4.59 7.19
N ALA A 47 -13.75 5.26 6.13
CA ALA A 47 -13.02 6.52 6.24
C ALA A 47 -13.92 7.63 6.82
N GLU A 48 -15.15 7.77 6.31
CA GLU A 48 -16.14 8.72 6.82
C GLU A 48 -16.51 8.42 8.27
N ARG A 49 -16.79 7.15 8.60
CA ARG A 49 -17.11 6.73 9.98
C ARG A 49 -15.99 7.07 10.97
N ARG A 50 -14.72 6.85 10.59
CA ARG A 50 -13.57 7.18 11.45
C ARG A 50 -13.40 8.68 11.59
N TRP A 51 -13.61 9.43 10.52
CA TRP A 51 -13.54 10.88 10.55
C TRP A 51 -14.58 11.47 11.52
N ASP A 52 -15.84 11.05 11.41
CA ASP A 52 -16.92 11.49 12.30
C ASP A 52 -16.66 11.13 13.77
N ALA A 53 -16.11 9.94 14.03
CA ALA A 53 -15.73 9.52 15.37
C ALA A 53 -14.58 10.38 15.96
N ILE A 54 -13.67 10.86 15.11
CA ILE A 54 -12.61 11.79 15.52
C ILE A 54 -13.20 13.18 15.79
N GLU A 55 -14.05 13.70 14.90
CA GLU A 55 -14.65 15.04 15.04
C GLU A 55 -15.58 15.14 16.26
N SER A 56 -16.34 14.06 16.54
CA SER A 56 -17.21 13.98 17.72
C SER A 56 -16.45 13.73 19.03
N GLY A 57 -15.17 13.37 18.96
CA GLY A 57 -14.34 13.01 20.12
C GLY A 57 -14.62 11.61 20.69
N GLU A 58 -15.40 10.78 20.00
CA GLU A 58 -15.62 9.37 20.34
C GLU A 58 -14.32 8.56 20.21
N MET A 59 -13.48 8.89 19.23
CA MET A 59 -12.24 8.20 18.94
C MET A 59 -11.02 8.96 19.47
N LYS A 60 -10.19 8.27 20.27
CA LYS A 60 -8.86 8.77 20.66
C LYS A 60 -7.88 8.60 19.52
N THR A 61 -7.20 9.67 19.15
CA THR A 61 -6.14 9.66 18.14
C THR A 61 -4.76 9.54 18.77
N VAL A 62 -3.79 9.04 18.01
CA VAL A 62 -2.37 9.01 18.38
C VAL A 62 -1.64 10.02 17.49
N PRO A 63 -0.74 10.86 18.04
CA PRO A 63 0.05 11.78 17.24
C PRO A 63 0.84 11.05 16.14
N TRP A 64 0.81 11.58 14.91
CA TRP A 64 1.52 10.99 13.77
C TRP A 64 3.02 10.77 14.04
N GLN A 65 3.66 11.67 14.78
CA GLN A 65 5.09 11.53 15.12
C GLN A 65 5.39 10.28 15.95
N GLU A 66 4.46 9.84 16.81
CA GLU A 66 4.62 8.61 17.60
C GLU A 66 4.47 7.36 16.72
N VAL A 67 3.44 7.35 15.86
CA VAL A 67 3.20 6.26 14.90
C VAL A 67 4.41 6.10 13.96
N ARG A 68 4.86 7.21 13.38
CA ARG A 68 6.00 7.25 12.46
C ARG A 68 7.27 6.68 13.08
N LYS A 69 7.56 7.06 14.34
CA LYS A 69 8.69 6.52 15.11
C LYS A 69 8.56 5.01 15.34
N GLY A 70 7.37 4.52 15.68
CA GLY A 70 7.11 3.10 15.91
C GLY A 70 7.28 2.23 14.66
N LEU A 71 7.02 2.78 13.48
CA LEU A 71 7.18 2.09 12.19
C LEU A 71 8.59 2.17 11.59
N GLY A 72 9.54 2.84 12.27
CA GLY A 72 10.90 3.01 11.75
C GLY A 72 11.00 3.92 10.53
N LEU A 73 9.99 4.77 10.30
CA LEU A 73 9.94 5.74 9.22
C LEU A 73 10.70 7.02 9.64
N VAL A 74 12.03 6.94 9.72
CA VAL A 74 12.91 8.08 10.04
C VAL A 74 13.38 8.77 8.78
#